data_AF-A0A955WN44-F1
#
_entry.id   AF-A0A955WN44-F1
#
_cell.length_a   1.000
_cell.length_b   1.000
_cell.length_c   1.000
_cell.angle_alpha   90.00
_cell.angle_beta   90.00
_cell.angle_gamma   90.00
#
_symmetry.space_group_name_H-M   'P 1'
#
loop_
_entity.id
_entity.type
_entity.pdbx_description
1 polymer ?
#
loop_
_entity_poly.entity_id
_entity_poly.type
_entity_poly.pdbx_seq_one_letter_code
_entity_poly.pdbx_strand_id
1 'polypeptide(L)'
;DPQCTAPTPMAELCNFLDDDCDGATDEGFELRGQICVVGEGACRRVGVNACSGDGVEVVCDVVAGDPTEELCNALDDDCDGMIDEAFMGLNEPCFAGEGACRRAGALRCDAEGVGAACTAVAAEPTEEICDGIDNDCDGTVDEVAGGCECTSGESRACYSGAPATLGNGACAQGSQTCGGGMWGACNGEVLPDDEQCDDTDDDCDGAVDEGLGLGDACTAGENECLVNGTIVCAEDGESAGCDAIAREAAPETCNGADDDCDGETDEDFPGVGDAC
;
A
#
# COMPACT_ATOMS: atom_id res chain seq x y z
N ASP A 1 63.79 64.72 -8.02
CA ASP A 1 64.77 65.12 -7.02
C ASP A 1 64.05 65.01 -5.68
N PRO A 2 64.17 63.86 -4.99
CA PRO A 2 63.53 63.71 -3.68
C PRO A 2 64.15 64.73 -2.73
N GLN A 3 63.30 65.47 -2.02
CA GLN A 3 63.77 66.48 -1.08
C GLN A 3 64.08 65.77 0.24
N CYS A 4 65.37 65.60 0.55
CA CYS A 4 65.82 65.15 1.87
C CYS A 4 65.31 66.14 2.93
N THR A 5 64.43 65.66 3.80
CA THR A 5 63.70 66.50 4.76
C THR A 5 64.28 66.47 6.18
N ALA A 6 65.16 65.52 6.47
CA ALA A 6 65.73 65.33 7.80
C ALA A 6 67.14 65.97 7.95
N PRO A 7 67.42 66.71 9.06
CA PRO A 7 68.76 67.19 9.37
C PRO A 7 69.73 66.07 9.83
N THR A 8 69.19 64.90 10.17
CA THR A 8 69.91 63.64 10.46
C THR A 8 69.07 62.47 9.96
N PRO A 9 69.63 61.49 9.20
CA PRO A 9 68.89 60.34 8.69
C PRO A 9 68.08 59.64 9.79
N MET A 10 66.79 59.47 9.55
CA MET A 10 65.87 58.75 10.44
C MET A 10 65.21 57.61 9.67
N ALA A 11 64.46 56.75 10.36
CA ALA A 11 63.72 55.70 9.66
C ALA A 11 62.62 56.33 8.78
N GLU A 12 62.42 55.78 7.59
CA GLU A 12 61.39 56.22 6.65
C GLU A 12 60.00 56.22 7.29
N LEU A 13 59.27 57.30 7.04
CA LEU A 13 57.84 57.39 7.23
C LEU A 13 57.19 57.40 5.86
N CYS A 14 56.02 56.79 5.75
CA CYS A 14 55.15 56.91 4.59
C CYS A 14 54.55 58.33 4.56
N ASN A 15 55.32 59.31 4.09
CA ASN A 15 54.96 60.74 4.08
C ASN A 15 55.31 61.45 2.76
N PHE A 16 55.72 60.70 1.73
CA PHE A 16 56.14 61.20 0.41
C PHE A 16 57.46 62.00 0.44
N LEU A 17 58.27 61.83 1.47
CA LEU A 17 59.57 62.48 1.65
C LEU A 17 60.66 61.40 1.81
N ASP A 18 61.90 61.83 1.63
CA ASP A 18 63.11 61.02 1.80
C ASP A 18 63.68 61.37 3.18
N ASP A 19 63.30 60.60 4.20
CA ASP A 19 63.57 60.88 5.61
C ASP A 19 64.93 60.30 6.07
N ASP A 20 65.41 59.27 5.39
CA ASP A 20 66.72 58.66 5.60
C ASP A 20 67.81 59.22 4.65
N CYS A 21 67.39 59.97 3.62
CA CYS A 21 68.22 60.66 2.64
C CYS A 21 69.09 59.72 1.79
N ASP A 22 68.62 58.50 1.51
CA ASP A 22 69.27 57.53 0.63
C ASP A 22 68.94 57.72 -0.86
N GLY A 23 67.97 58.59 -1.18
CA GLY A 23 67.54 58.93 -2.52
C GLY A 23 66.37 58.10 -3.06
N ALA A 24 65.83 57.17 -2.27
CA ALA A 24 64.49 56.62 -2.42
C ALA A 24 63.47 57.47 -1.64
N THR A 25 62.21 57.08 -1.63
CA THR A 25 61.14 57.84 -0.97
C THR A 25 60.12 56.83 -0.52
N ASP A 26 59.87 56.77 0.79
CA ASP A 26 59.00 55.79 1.43
C ASP A 26 59.41 54.33 1.11
N GLU A 27 60.71 54.01 1.03
CA GLU A 27 61.14 52.62 0.85
C GLU A 27 60.81 51.75 2.08
N GLY A 28 60.52 50.46 1.84
CA GLY A 28 59.97 49.56 2.86
C GLY A 28 58.44 49.57 2.96
N PHE A 29 57.76 50.52 2.32
CA PHE A 29 56.28 50.57 2.20
C PHE A 29 55.78 50.00 0.87
N GLU A 30 56.23 48.78 0.52
CA GLU A 30 56.03 48.16 -0.81
C GLU A 30 54.56 47.99 -1.22
N LEU A 31 53.65 47.90 -0.24
CA LEU A 31 52.22 47.73 -0.47
C LEU A 31 51.50 49.02 -0.87
N ARG A 32 52.14 50.19 -0.73
CA ARG A 32 51.54 51.49 -1.07
C ARG A 32 51.17 51.55 -2.55
N GLY A 33 49.94 51.98 -2.85
CA GLY A 33 49.39 52.05 -4.20
C GLY A 33 48.89 50.72 -4.77
N GLN A 34 49.05 49.61 -4.03
CA GLN A 34 48.44 48.33 -4.41
C GLN A 34 46.96 48.28 -4.01
N ILE A 35 46.19 47.42 -4.69
CA ILE A 35 44.78 47.18 -4.35
C ILE A 35 44.71 46.45 -3.01
N CYS A 36 43.85 46.93 -2.13
CA CYS A 36 43.53 46.27 -0.87
C CYS A 36 42.04 45.94 -0.81
N VAL A 37 41.72 44.92 -0.02
CA VAL A 37 40.36 44.45 0.21
C VAL A 37 40.19 44.29 1.71
N VAL A 38 39.12 44.86 2.25
CA VAL A 38 38.78 44.80 3.67
C VAL A 38 37.34 44.32 3.84
N GLY A 39 37.04 43.69 4.97
CA GLY A 39 35.73 43.10 5.27
C GLY A 39 35.53 41.73 4.60
N GLU A 40 34.61 40.95 5.18
CA GLU A 40 34.12 39.68 4.65
C GLU A 40 32.72 39.86 4.06
N GLY A 41 32.22 38.88 3.30
CA GLY A 41 30.83 38.86 2.87
C GLY A 41 30.33 40.11 2.15
N ALA A 42 29.15 40.57 2.54
CA ALA A 42 28.51 41.81 2.05
C ALA A 42 29.27 43.09 2.48
N CYS A 43 30.10 43.01 3.52
CA CYS A 43 30.91 44.13 4.00
C CYS A 43 32.20 44.33 3.20
N ARG A 44 32.52 43.45 2.25
CA ARG A 44 33.74 43.56 1.45
C ARG A 44 33.81 44.91 0.72
N ARG A 45 34.91 45.63 0.87
CA ARG A 45 35.23 46.88 0.16
C ARG A 45 36.59 46.76 -0.53
N VAL A 46 36.72 47.40 -1.68
CA VAL A 46 37.97 47.46 -2.45
C VAL A 46 38.49 48.88 -2.40
N GLY A 47 39.75 49.03 -2.01
CA GLY A 47 40.43 50.31 -1.95
C GLY A 47 41.85 50.21 -2.47
N VAL A 48 42.63 51.23 -2.15
CA VAL A 48 44.05 51.31 -2.45
C VAL A 48 44.81 51.57 -1.16
N ASN A 49 45.91 50.86 -0.99
CA ASN A 49 46.81 51.03 0.13
C ASN A 49 47.44 52.44 0.11
N ALA A 50 47.24 53.19 1.19
CA ALA A 50 47.74 54.53 1.40
C ALA A 50 48.49 54.64 2.73
N CYS A 51 49.27 55.70 2.91
CA CYS A 51 49.95 55.95 4.17
C CYS A 51 48.94 56.25 5.28
N SER A 52 49.17 55.69 6.47
CA SER A 52 48.40 56.02 7.68
C SER A 52 48.56 57.51 8.03
N GLY A 53 47.63 58.07 8.81
CA GLY A 53 47.64 59.50 9.15
C GLY A 53 48.86 59.96 9.97
N ASP A 54 49.56 59.03 10.61
CA ASP A 54 50.82 59.22 11.34
C ASP A 54 52.07 58.82 10.53
N GLY A 55 51.89 58.27 9.32
CA GLY A 55 52.95 57.93 8.39
C GLY A 55 53.79 56.72 8.77
N VAL A 56 53.38 55.91 9.75
CA VAL A 56 54.20 54.77 10.22
C VAL A 56 53.87 53.44 9.55
N GLU A 57 52.73 53.34 8.86
CA GLU A 57 52.28 52.12 8.20
C GLU A 57 51.47 52.40 6.93
N VAL A 58 51.26 51.34 6.14
CA VAL A 58 50.37 51.35 4.98
C VAL A 58 49.06 50.70 5.36
N VAL A 59 47.97 51.44 5.22
CA VAL A 59 46.60 51.00 5.52
C VAL A 59 45.74 51.09 4.26
N CYS A 60 44.66 50.33 4.21
CA CYS A 60 43.68 50.48 3.15
C CYS A 60 42.94 51.82 3.32
N ASP A 61 42.77 52.57 2.25
CA ASP A 61 42.08 53.88 2.28
C ASP A 61 40.56 53.79 2.50
N VAL A 62 40.01 52.57 2.45
CA VAL A 62 38.61 52.26 2.75
C VAL A 62 38.51 51.42 4.02
N VAL A 63 37.39 51.57 4.71
CA VAL A 63 36.98 50.72 5.84
C VAL A 63 35.96 49.70 5.33
N ALA A 64 35.89 48.54 5.99
CA ALA A 64 34.84 47.55 5.71
C ALA A 64 33.44 48.16 5.87
N GLY A 65 32.46 47.59 5.15
CA GLY A 65 31.05 47.92 5.38
C GLY A 65 30.61 47.62 6.81
N ASP A 66 29.57 48.30 7.26
CA ASP A 66 28.93 47.97 8.53
C ASP A 66 28.12 46.67 8.36
N PRO A 67 28.21 45.73 9.32
CA PRO A 67 27.41 44.52 9.31
C PRO A 67 25.93 44.84 9.54
N THR A 68 25.07 44.05 8.92
CA THR A 68 23.61 44.11 9.10
C THR A 68 23.10 42.84 9.78
N GLU A 69 21.79 42.79 10.05
CA GLU A 69 21.17 41.56 10.53
C GLU A 69 21.18 40.51 9.42
N GLU A 70 21.49 39.27 9.78
CA GLU A 70 21.57 38.17 8.83
C GLU A 70 20.20 37.87 8.21
N LEU A 71 20.15 37.81 6.88
CA LEU A 71 18.98 37.42 6.11
C LEU A 71 19.26 36.07 5.45
N CYS A 72 18.23 35.27 5.23
CA CYS A 72 18.36 33.98 4.54
C CYS A 72 18.36 34.23 3.02
N ASN A 73 19.44 34.80 2.51
CA ASN A 73 19.57 35.27 1.13
C ASN A 73 20.83 34.73 0.43
N ALA A 74 21.54 33.79 1.06
CA ALA A 74 22.80 33.21 0.60
C ALA A 74 23.96 34.22 0.51
N LEU A 75 23.90 35.29 1.29
CA LEU A 75 24.98 36.23 1.55
C LEU A 75 25.37 36.17 3.03
N ASP A 76 26.52 36.75 3.33
CA ASP A 76 27.06 36.96 4.68
C ASP A 76 26.81 38.44 5.00
N ASP A 77 25.66 38.74 5.60
CA ASP A 77 25.15 40.11 5.81
C ASP A 77 25.71 40.71 7.11
N ASP A 78 26.02 39.88 8.11
CA ASP A 78 26.63 40.26 9.38
C ASP A 78 28.17 40.19 9.38
N CYS A 79 28.73 39.70 8.28
CA CYS A 79 30.16 39.76 7.94
C CYS A 79 31.05 38.99 8.92
N ASP A 80 30.53 37.88 9.47
CA ASP A 80 31.25 36.98 10.37
C ASP A 80 31.99 35.83 9.63
N GLY A 81 31.78 35.73 8.31
CA GLY A 81 32.40 34.76 7.42
C GLY A 81 31.60 33.47 7.24
N MET A 82 30.41 33.36 7.82
CA MET A 82 29.42 32.33 7.53
C MET A 82 28.28 32.92 6.69
N ILE A 83 27.46 32.05 6.10
CA ILE A 83 26.34 32.46 5.24
C ILE A 83 25.07 31.87 5.86
N ASP A 84 24.07 32.72 6.10
CA ASP A 84 22.75 32.34 6.63
C ASP A 84 22.83 31.53 7.96
N GLU A 85 23.86 31.73 8.79
CA GLU A 85 24.13 30.93 10.00
C GLU A 85 23.17 31.21 11.16
N ALA A 86 22.51 32.37 11.15
CA ALA A 86 21.41 32.68 12.07
C ALA A 86 20.21 31.72 11.90
N PHE A 87 20.09 31.01 10.77
CA PHE A 87 18.97 30.13 10.43
C PHE A 87 19.29 28.66 10.77
N MET A 88 19.06 28.30 12.04
CA MET A 88 19.33 26.94 12.55
C MET A 88 18.70 25.83 11.69
N GLY A 89 19.51 24.83 11.34
CA GLY A 89 19.05 23.63 10.65
C GLY A 89 18.86 23.82 9.15
N LEU A 90 19.32 24.91 8.55
CA LEU A 90 19.34 25.05 7.09
C LEU A 90 20.04 23.84 6.45
N ASN A 91 19.41 23.23 5.45
CA ASN A 91 19.83 21.97 4.82
C ASN A 91 19.60 20.67 5.61
N GLU A 92 19.16 20.73 6.86
CA GLU A 92 18.78 19.53 7.61
C GLU A 92 17.42 18.98 7.13
N PRO A 93 17.18 17.67 7.29
CA PRO A 93 15.92 17.06 6.91
C PRO A 93 14.79 17.56 7.81
N CYS A 94 13.64 17.79 7.19
CA CYS A 94 12.41 18.15 7.87
C CYS A 94 11.26 17.28 7.35
N PHE A 95 10.14 17.25 8.07
CA PHE A 95 9.01 16.41 7.72
C PHE A 95 7.72 17.22 7.81
N ALA A 96 6.77 16.92 6.92
CA ALA A 96 5.42 17.46 6.95
C ALA A 96 4.40 16.31 6.86
N GLY A 97 3.29 16.43 7.58
CA GLY A 97 2.26 15.40 7.69
C GLY A 97 2.54 14.35 8.76
N GLU A 98 1.49 13.63 9.14
CA GLU A 98 1.49 12.49 10.06
C GLU A 98 1.10 11.20 9.30
N GLY A 99 1.24 10.04 9.94
CA GLY A 99 0.81 8.77 9.36
C GLY A 99 1.36 8.48 7.96
N ALA A 100 0.47 8.00 7.08
CA ALA A 100 0.72 7.75 5.67
C ALA A 100 1.03 9.04 4.87
N CYS A 101 0.60 10.20 5.37
CA CYS A 101 0.82 11.49 4.72
C CYS A 101 2.21 12.07 4.98
N ARG A 102 2.97 11.51 5.92
CA ARG A 102 4.31 12.01 6.25
C ARG A 102 5.22 12.03 5.02
N ARG A 103 5.79 13.19 4.70
CA ARG A 103 6.77 13.40 3.62
C ARG A 103 8.02 14.05 4.17
N ALA A 104 9.16 13.70 3.58
CA ALA A 104 10.45 14.29 3.91
C ALA A 104 10.77 15.46 2.96
N GLY A 105 11.45 16.46 3.48
CA GLY A 105 11.99 17.59 2.75
C GLY A 105 13.26 18.10 3.41
N ALA A 106 13.70 19.30 3.05
CA ALA A 106 14.82 19.97 3.70
C ALA A 106 14.39 21.36 4.17
N LEU A 107 14.99 21.85 5.24
CA LEU A 107 14.87 23.26 5.61
C LEU A 107 15.61 24.12 4.57
N ARG A 108 14.91 25.14 4.08
CA ARG A 108 15.38 26.12 3.10
C ARG A 108 14.95 27.51 3.54
N CYS A 109 15.59 28.54 3.03
CA CYS A 109 15.10 29.90 3.18
C CYS A 109 13.65 29.99 2.70
N ASP A 110 12.82 30.68 3.48
CA ASP A 110 11.46 31.01 3.08
C ASP A 110 11.46 32.01 1.91
N ALA A 111 10.26 32.26 1.36
CA ALA A 111 10.13 33.14 0.19
C ALA A 111 10.46 34.60 0.53
N GLU A 112 10.33 34.97 1.80
CA GLU A 112 10.59 36.30 2.34
C GLU A 112 12.08 36.54 2.64
N GLY A 113 12.89 35.47 2.74
CA GLY A 113 14.31 35.53 3.06
C GLY A 113 14.61 35.92 4.51
N VAL A 114 13.64 35.75 5.42
CA VAL A 114 13.74 36.14 6.84
C VAL A 114 13.58 34.96 7.79
N GLY A 115 13.47 33.76 7.25
CA GLY A 115 13.30 32.54 8.02
C GLY A 115 13.62 31.29 7.20
N ALA A 116 13.51 30.14 7.86
CA ALA A 116 13.63 28.84 7.22
C ALA A 116 12.29 28.11 7.24
N ALA A 117 11.89 27.57 6.09
CA ALA A 117 10.69 26.77 5.90
C ALA A 117 11.03 25.37 5.40
N CYS A 118 10.25 24.38 5.83
CA CYS A 118 10.37 23.01 5.34
C CYS A 118 9.81 22.91 3.92
N THR A 119 10.58 22.35 2.99
CA THR A 119 10.09 22.12 1.62
C THR A 119 9.15 20.94 1.49
N ALA A 120 8.94 20.15 2.55
CA ALA A 120 8.05 19.01 2.51
C ALA A 120 6.61 19.48 2.44
N VAL A 121 5.84 18.89 1.52
CA VAL A 121 4.38 19.02 1.46
C VAL A 121 3.80 17.67 1.84
N ALA A 122 2.89 17.64 2.82
CA ALA A 122 2.22 16.42 3.23
C ALA A 122 1.45 15.80 2.06
N ALA A 123 1.26 14.48 2.08
CA ALA A 123 0.35 13.86 1.13
C ALA A 123 -1.10 14.23 1.42
N GLU A 124 -1.96 14.11 0.41
CA GLU A 124 -3.39 14.18 0.63
C GLU A 124 -3.86 12.96 1.44
N PRO A 125 -4.73 13.16 2.43
CA PRO A 125 -5.28 12.07 3.23
C PRO A 125 -6.24 11.21 2.40
N THR A 126 -6.33 9.94 2.76
CA THR A 126 -7.26 8.96 2.19
C THR A 126 -8.24 8.46 3.25
N GLU A 127 -9.28 7.74 2.85
CA GLU A 127 -10.22 7.14 3.81
C GLU A 127 -9.53 6.09 4.67
N GLU A 128 -9.84 6.10 5.97
CA GLU A 128 -9.35 5.10 6.90
C GLU A 128 -9.80 3.69 6.56
N ILE A 129 -8.85 2.76 6.71
CA ILE A 129 -9.08 1.32 6.61
C ILE A 129 -8.32 0.65 7.74
N CYS A 130 -8.83 -0.51 8.19
CA CYS A 130 -8.16 -1.27 9.25
C CYS A 130 -6.91 -1.97 8.71
N ASP A 131 -5.82 -1.25 8.47
CA ASP A 131 -4.55 -1.79 7.97
C ASP A 131 -3.35 -1.49 8.90
N GLY A 132 -3.61 -0.85 10.05
CA GLY A 132 -2.61 -0.46 11.03
C GLY A 132 -1.86 0.82 10.65
N ILE A 133 -2.36 1.57 9.68
CA ILE A 133 -1.78 2.83 9.20
C ILE A 133 -2.82 3.95 9.36
N ASP A 134 -2.36 5.12 9.79
CA ASP A 134 -3.10 6.38 9.78
C ASP A 134 -3.14 6.93 8.33
N ASN A 135 -4.19 6.56 7.61
CA ASN A 135 -4.41 6.85 6.19
C ASN A 135 -5.03 8.24 5.94
N ASP A 136 -5.80 8.76 6.90
CA ASP A 136 -6.46 10.07 6.87
C ASP A 136 -5.66 11.17 7.58
N CYS A 137 -4.58 10.76 8.25
CA CYS A 137 -3.52 11.60 8.77
C CYS A 137 -4.01 12.55 9.87
N ASP A 138 -5.00 12.12 10.64
CA ASP A 138 -5.54 12.84 11.79
C ASP A 138 -4.80 12.53 13.11
N GLY A 139 -3.85 11.58 13.08
CA GLY A 139 -3.02 11.16 14.20
C GLY A 139 -3.60 10.00 15.02
N THR A 140 -4.73 9.44 14.61
CA THR A 140 -5.23 8.15 15.09
C THR A 140 -4.99 7.04 14.05
N VAL A 141 -5.05 5.78 14.48
CA VAL A 141 -4.84 4.64 13.58
C VAL A 141 -6.09 3.77 13.63
N ASP A 142 -6.60 3.40 12.44
CA ASP A 142 -7.72 2.48 12.23
C ASP A 142 -9.05 2.91 12.90
N GLU A 143 -9.33 4.22 12.98
CA GLU A 143 -10.56 4.83 13.55
C GLU A 143 -11.79 4.73 12.63
N VAL A 144 -11.94 3.58 11.97
CA VAL A 144 -13.08 3.29 11.11
C VAL A 144 -14.37 3.20 11.94
N ALA A 145 -15.45 3.79 11.43
CA ALA A 145 -16.76 3.74 12.05
C ALA A 145 -17.27 2.28 12.18
N GLY A 146 -17.38 1.78 13.42
CA GLY A 146 -17.74 0.39 13.72
C GLY A 146 -16.59 -0.44 14.30
N GLY A 147 -15.36 0.09 14.27
CA GLY A 147 -14.15 -0.58 14.73
C GLY A 147 -13.68 -1.68 13.78
N CYS A 148 -12.54 -2.28 14.12
CA CYS A 148 -11.91 -3.33 13.32
C CYS A 148 -12.13 -4.70 13.96
N GLU A 149 -12.82 -5.60 13.25
CA GLU A 149 -12.90 -7.03 13.63
C GLU A 149 -11.69 -7.83 13.12
N CYS A 150 -11.03 -7.33 12.07
CA CYS A 150 -9.87 -7.93 11.44
C CYS A 150 -9.02 -6.88 10.71
N THR A 151 -7.80 -7.27 10.35
CA THR A 151 -6.91 -6.43 9.53
C THR A 151 -7.15 -6.69 8.05
N SER A 152 -7.28 -5.63 7.26
CA SER A 152 -7.51 -5.70 5.81
C SER A 152 -6.45 -6.56 5.11
N GLY A 153 -6.90 -7.51 4.30
CA GLY A 153 -6.04 -8.49 3.63
C GLY A 153 -5.74 -9.75 4.43
N GLU A 154 -6.10 -9.81 5.72
CA GLU A 154 -6.04 -11.05 6.50
C GLU A 154 -7.01 -12.09 5.91
N SER A 155 -6.62 -13.37 5.95
CA SER A 155 -7.44 -14.48 5.49
C SER A 155 -7.63 -15.52 6.59
N ARG A 156 -8.84 -16.04 6.73
CA ARG A 156 -9.15 -17.14 7.67
C ARG A 156 -9.99 -18.23 7.01
N ALA A 157 -9.99 -19.41 7.63
CA ALA A 157 -10.96 -20.44 7.33
C ALA A 157 -12.33 -20.05 7.88
N CYS A 158 -13.38 -20.48 7.21
CA CYS A 158 -14.76 -20.21 7.58
C CYS A 158 -15.64 -21.39 7.16
N TYR A 159 -16.73 -21.58 7.88
CA TYR A 159 -17.75 -22.56 7.54
C TYR A 159 -19.05 -22.12 8.21
N SER A 160 -20.11 -21.93 7.42
CA SER A 160 -21.40 -21.43 7.91
C SER A 160 -22.40 -22.55 8.22
N GLY A 161 -22.10 -23.79 7.83
CA GLY A 161 -22.87 -24.98 8.17
C GLY A 161 -22.72 -25.42 9.64
N ALA A 162 -23.43 -26.50 10.01
CA ALA A 162 -23.35 -27.05 11.36
C ALA A 162 -21.95 -27.61 11.63
N PRO A 163 -21.30 -27.32 12.78
CA PRO A 163 -19.93 -27.78 13.04
C PRO A 163 -19.70 -29.30 12.94
N ALA A 164 -20.76 -30.10 13.12
CA ALA A 164 -20.71 -31.55 13.01
C ALA A 164 -20.56 -32.07 11.56
N THR A 165 -20.97 -31.28 10.57
CA THR A 165 -20.91 -31.61 9.13
C THR A 165 -19.58 -31.24 8.48
N LEU A 166 -18.75 -30.45 9.15
CA LEU A 166 -17.52 -29.91 8.56
C LEU A 166 -16.51 -31.04 8.28
N GLY A 167 -16.21 -31.24 6.99
CA GLY A 167 -15.23 -32.22 6.54
C GLY A 167 -15.77 -33.65 6.47
N ASN A 168 -17.08 -33.84 6.62
CA ASN A 168 -17.77 -35.07 6.25
C ASN A 168 -18.22 -34.96 4.79
N GLY A 169 -18.12 -36.06 4.06
CA GLY A 169 -18.60 -36.11 2.68
C GLY A 169 -18.07 -35.00 1.77
N ALA A 170 -18.99 -34.38 1.04
CA ALA A 170 -18.72 -33.24 0.17
C ALA A 170 -18.45 -31.93 0.93
N CYS A 171 -18.86 -31.82 2.19
CA CYS A 171 -18.78 -30.56 2.94
C CYS A 171 -17.36 -30.13 3.23
N ALA A 172 -17.07 -28.87 2.88
CA ALA A 172 -15.76 -28.28 3.02
C ALA A 172 -15.85 -26.86 3.58
N GLN A 173 -14.88 -26.49 4.41
CA GLN A 173 -14.70 -25.10 4.80
C GLN A 173 -14.21 -24.25 3.62
N GLY A 174 -14.68 -23.01 3.58
CA GLY A 174 -14.19 -21.99 2.66
C GLY A 174 -13.12 -21.10 3.30
N SER A 175 -12.85 -19.97 2.65
CA SER A 175 -12.02 -18.90 3.17
C SER A 175 -12.69 -17.53 3.06
N GLN A 176 -12.53 -16.74 4.12
CA GLN A 176 -12.90 -15.32 4.18
C GLN A 176 -11.64 -14.47 4.12
N THR A 177 -11.71 -13.38 3.36
CA THR A 177 -10.71 -12.31 3.38
C THR A 177 -11.31 -11.09 4.07
N CYS A 178 -10.53 -10.44 4.92
CA CYS A 178 -10.91 -9.20 5.57
C CYS A 178 -10.81 -8.03 4.58
N GLY A 179 -11.85 -7.20 4.50
CA GLY A 179 -11.83 -5.96 3.75
C GLY A 179 -12.52 -4.86 4.54
N GLY A 180 -11.86 -3.71 4.70
CA GLY A 180 -12.41 -2.57 5.43
C GLY A 180 -12.75 -2.91 6.89
N GLY A 181 -11.92 -3.73 7.54
CA GLY A 181 -12.10 -4.10 8.95
C GLY A 181 -13.11 -5.21 9.24
N MET A 182 -13.77 -5.75 8.21
CA MET A 182 -14.80 -6.79 8.36
C MET A 182 -14.51 -8.02 7.51
N TRP A 183 -14.92 -9.20 8.00
CA TRP A 183 -14.81 -10.44 7.24
C TRP A 183 -15.83 -10.48 6.10
N GLY A 184 -15.36 -10.77 4.88
CA GLY A 184 -16.21 -10.94 3.71
C GLY A 184 -17.04 -12.23 3.71
N ALA A 185 -17.57 -12.62 2.54
CA ALA A 185 -18.26 -13.89 2.37
C ALA A 185 -17.30 -15.09 2.50
N CYS A 186 -17.81 -16.23 2.98
CA CYS A 186 -17.05 -17.47 3.04
C CYS A 186 -16.98 -18.13 1.67
N ASN A 187 -15.91 -17.86 0.94
CA ASN A 187 -15.78 -18.31 -0.44
C ASN A 187 -15.25 -19.74 -0.48
N GLY A 188 -15.89 -20.59 -1.28
CA GLY A 188 -15.50 -21.99 -1.48
C GLY A 188 -15.89 -22.92 -0.34
N GLU A 189 -16.79 -22.50 0.56
CA GLU A 189 -17.45 -23.47 1.42
C GLU A 189 -18.43 -24.33 0.61
N VAL A 190 -18.53 -25.61 0.98
CA VAL A 190 -19.55 -26.53 0.49
C VAL A 190 -20.38 -26.91 1.71
N LEU A 191 -21.68 -26.57 1.66
CA LEU A 191 -22.63 -26.81 2.73
C LEU A 191 -23.39 -28.12 2.47
N PRO A 192 -24.01 -28.71 3.51
CA PRO A 192 -24.93 -29.84 3.35
C PRO A 192 -26.02 -29.53 2.33
N ASP A 193 -26.27 -30.48 1.44
CA ASP A 193 -27.39 -30.48 0.48
C ASP A 193 -28.20 -31.77 0.64
N ASP A 194 -29.28 -31.93 -0.13
CA ASP A 194 -30.03 -33.19 -0.16
C ASP A 194 -29.21 -34.31 -0.82
N GLU A 195 -29.26 -35.53 -0.29
CA GLU A 195 -28.58 -36.71 -0.85
C GLU A 195 -28.94 -36.96 -2.32
N GLN A 196 -27.90 -37.19 -3.12
CA GLN A 196 -27.99 -37.71 -4.48
C GLN A 196 -27.41 -39.12 -4.52
N CYS A 197 -27.68 -39.87 -5.58
CA CYS A 197 -27.19 -41.24 -5.72
C CYS A 197 -25.84 -41.26 -6.46
N ASP A 198 -24.84 -40.57 -5.91
CA ASP A 198 -23.58 -40.25 -6.58
C ASP A 198 -22.32 -40.82 -5.88
N ASP A 199 -22.51 -41.73 -4.92
CA ASP A 199 -21.47 -42.30 -4.04
C ASP A 199 -20.81 -41.24 -3.12
N THR A 200 -21.43 -40.07 -2.93
CA THR A 200 -21.00 -38.99 -2.02
C THR A 200 -22.02 -38.76 -0.90
N ASP A 201 -21.50 -38.42 0.28
CA ASP A 201 -22.26 -37.91 1.43
C ASP A 201 -22.48 -36.40 1.20
N ASP A 202 -23.62 -36.06 0.58
CA ASP A 202 -23.98 -34.70 0.15
C ASP A 202 -24.58 -33.89 1.31
N ASP A 203 -25.28 -34.57 2.23
CA ASP A 203 -25.86 -33.97 3.43
C ASP A 203 -24.88 -33.90 4.62
N CYS A 204 -23.73 -34.56 4.45
CA CYS A 204 -22.58 -34.53 5.34
C CYS A 204 -22.89 -35.07 6.75
N ASP A 205 -23.86 -35.98 6.87
CA ASP A 205 -24.23 -36.67 8.10
C ASP A 205 -23.30 -37.87 8.42
N GLY A 206 -22.52 -38.31 7.43
CA GLY A 206 -21.54 -39.39 7.53
C GLY A 206 -22.02 -40.75 7.00
N ALA A 207 -23.24 -40.84 6.48
CA ALA A 207 -23.70 -41.91 5.59
C ALA A 207 -23.58 -41.47 4.12
N VAL A 208 -23.70 -42.41 3.18
CA VAL A 208 -23.58 -42.13 1.74
C VAL A 208 -24.83 -42.70 1.07
N ASP A 209 -25.46 -41.89 0.22
CA ASP A 209 -26.65 -42.20 -0.56
C ASP A 209 -27.84 -42.70 0.31
N GLU A 210 -27.95 -42.25 1.57
CA GLU A 210 -29.05 -42.61 2.46
C GLU A 210 -30.32 -41.78 2.20
N GLY A 211 -31.43 -42.19 2.82
CA GLY A 211 -32.73 -41.52 2.60
C GLY A 211 -33.35 -41.73 1.21
N LEU A 212 -32.61 -42.29 0.25
CA LEU A 212 -33.04 -42.58 -1.12
C LEU A 212 -33.84 -43.89 -1.29
N GLY A 213 -34.01 -44.65 -0.20
CA GLY A 213 -34.72 -45.94 -0.22
C GLY A 213 -33.93 -47.07 -0.90
N LEU A 214 -32.60 -46.93 -1.02
CA LEU A 214 -31.75 -47.96 -1.62
C LEU A 214 -31.93 -49.32 -0.94
N GLY A 215 -32.17 -50.35 -1.76
CA GLY A 215 -32.45 -51.70 -1.32
C GLY A 215 -33.91 -51.99 -0.94
N ASP A 216 -34.79 -50.98 -0.93
CA ASP A 216 -36.22 -51.23 -0.76
C ASP A 216 -36.80 -51.98 -1.97
N ALA A 217 -37.83 -52.78 -1.72
CA ALA A 217 -38.51 -53.51 -2.79
C ALA A 217 -39.31 -52.56 -3.68
N CYS A 218 -39.20 -52.74 -4.98
CA CYS A 218 -39.95 -52.01 -5.99
C CYS A 218 -40.55 -52.97 -7.03
N THR A 219 -41.45 -52.47 -7.85
CA THR A 219 -42.05 -53.23 -8.95
C THR A 219 -42.10 -52.38 -10.20
N ALA A 220 -41.85 -52.99 -11.36
CA ALA A 220 -42.00 -52.37 -12.67
C ALA A 220 -43.00 -53.16 -13.52
N GLY A 221 -43.86 -52.46 -14.25
CA GLY A 221 -44.92 -53.03 -15.07
C GLY A 221 -46.31 -52.89 -14.45
N GLU A 222 -47.31 -53.46 -15.10
CA GLU A 222 -48.70 -53.50 -14.64
C GLU A 222 -49.21 -54.95 -14.70
N ASN A 223 -50.20 -55.29 -13.87
CA ASN A 223 -50.88 -56.59 -13.86
C ASN A 223 -49.92 -57.81 -13.83
N GLU A 224 -50.10 -58.79 -14.71
CA GLU A 224 -49.30 -60.02 -14.74
C GLU A 224 -47.88 -59.82 -15.29
N CYS A 225 -47.59 -58.63 -15.83
CA CYS A 225 -46.28 -58.20 -16.30
C CYS A 225 -45.41 -57.54 -15.22
N LEU A 226 -45.93 -57.44 -13.99
CA LEU A 226 -45.20 -56.93 -12.84
C LEU A 226 -43.95 -57.78 -12.56
N VAL A 227 -42.80 -57.11 -12.57
CA VAL A 227 -41.52 -57.67 -12.17
C VAL A 227 -41.11 -57.02 -10.85
N ASN A 228 -40.75 -57.84 -9.87
CA ASN A 228 -40.20 -57.36 -8.61
C ASN A 228 -38.71 -57.05 -8.79
N GLY A 229 -38.27 -55.95 -8.18
CA GLY A 229 -36.89 -55.52 -8.14
C GLY A 229 -36.55 -54.84 -6.82
N THR A 230 -35.43 -54.15 -6.81
CA THR A 230 -34.93 -53.33 -5.72
C THR A 230 -34.59 -51.93 -6.21
N ILE A 231 -34.77 -50.94 -5.33
CA ILE A 231 -34.33 -49.58 -5.60
C ILE A 231 -32.80 -49.55 -5.58
N VAL A 232 -32.21 -49.02 -6.65
CA VAL A 232 -30.76 -48.84 -6.87
C VAL A 232 -30.51 -47.44 -7.40
N CYS A 233 -29.25 -46.97 -7.41
CA CYS A 233 -28.92 -45.74 -8.14
C CYS A 233 -29.27 -45.91 -9.63
N ALA A 234 -30.02 -44.94 -10.15
CA ALA A 234 -30.32 -44.87 -11.56
C ALA A 234 -29.05 -44.59 -12.37
N GLU A 235 -29.08 -44.87 -13.67
CA GLU A 235 -27.92 -44.67 -14.56
C GLU A 235 -27.50 -43.20 -14.68
N ASP A 236 -28.34 -42.25 -14.25
CA ASP A 236 -28.02 -40.82 -14.22
C ASP A 236 -27.09 -40.43 -13.07
N GLY A 237 -26.96 -41.26 -12.03
CA GLY A 237 -26.16 -40.98 -10.84
C GLY A 237 -26.69 -39.84 -9.98
N GLU A 238 -27.95 -39.43 -10.18
CA GLU A 238 -28.57 -38.33 -9.43
C GLU A 238 -29.84 -38.79 -8.71
N SER A 239 -30.47 -39.89 -9.17
CA SER A 239 -31.73 -40.37 -8.62
C SER A 239 -31.72 -41.86 -8.28
N ALA A 240 -32.62 -42.28 -7.40
CA ALA A 240 -32.86 -43.69 -7.11
C ALA A 240 -33.99 -44.24 -7.99
N GLY A 241 -33.78 -45.39 -8.60
CA GLY A 241 -34.69 -46.04 -9.55
C GLY A 241 -34.86 -47.53 -9.29
N CYS A 242 -35.92 -48.13 -9.84
CA CYS A 242 -36.16 -49.57 -9.74
C CYS A 242 -35.31 -50.33 -10.77
N ASP A 243 -34.56 -51.33 -10.35
CA ASP A 243 -33.77 -52.18 -11.27
C ASP A 243 -34.63 -53.19 -12.07
N ALA A 244 -35.90 -53.34 -11.71
CA ALA A 244 -36.82 -54.21 -12.44
C ALA A 244 -37.15 -53.62 -13.81
N ILE A 245 -37.00 -54.45 -14.83
CA ILE A 245 -37.49 -54.16 -16.18
C ILE A 245 -38.84 -54.87 -16.33
N ALA A 246 -39.89 -54.09 -16.59
CA ALA A 246 -41.23 -54.63 -16.83
C ALA A 246 -41.21 -55.66 -17.98
N ARG A 247 -42.02 -56.72 -17.88
CA ARG A 247 -42.21 -57.64 -19.01
C ARG A 247 -42.81 -56.86 -20.18
N GLU A 248 -42.21 -56.98 -21.37
CA GLU A 248 -42.76 -56.34 -22.57
C GLU A 248 -44.14 -56.93 -22.87
N ALA A 249 -45.14 -56.07 -23.05
CA ALA A 249 -46.48 -56.44 -23.50
C ALA A 249 -46.37 -57.17 -24.85
N ALA A 250 -46.92 -58.38 -24.91
CA ALA A 250 -47.01 -59.19 -26.10
C ALA A 250 -48.49 -59.41 -26.44
N PRO A 251 -48.88 -59.57 -27.71
CA PRO A 251 -50.27 -59.87 -28.05
C PRO A 251 -50.75 -61.14 -27.34
N GLU A 252 -51.99 -61.11 -26.85
CA GLU A 252 -52.59 -62.25 -26.16
C GLU A 252 -52.40 -63.56 -26.93
N THR A 253 -52.01 -64.59 -26.19
CA THR A 253 -52.07 -65.96 -26.64
C THR A 253 -52.96 -66.74 -25.69
N CYS A 254 -53.95 -67.46 -26.24
CA CYS A 254 -54.90 -68.36 -25.56
C CYS A 254 -54.22 -69.37 -24.61
N ASN A 255 -53.64 -68.90 -23.52
CA ASN A 255 -52.70 -69.61 -22.66
C ASN A 255 -53.06 -69.42 -21.17
N GLY A 256 -54.08 -68.58 -20.89
CA GLY A 256 -54.55 -68.28 -19.54
C GLY A 256 -53.68 -67.29 -18.77
N ALA A 257 -52.85 -66.50 -19.46
CA ALA A 257 -52.07 -65.39 -18.92
C ALA A 257 -52.38 -64.11 -19.70
N ASP A 258 -52.35 -62.98 -19.01
CA ASP A 258 -52.42 -61.62 -19.54
C ASP A 258 -51.05 -61.27 -20.14
N ASP A 259 -50.83 -61.68 -21.39
CA ASP A 259 -49.58 -61.49 -22.13
C ASP A 259 -49.37 -60.02 -22.52
N ASP A 260 -50.45 -59.25 -22.70
CA ASP A 260 -50.42 -57.86 -23.15
C ASP A 260 -50.48 -56.81 -22.01
N CYS A 261 -50.64 -57.29 -20.78
CA CYS A 261 -50.61 -56.54 -19.54
C CYS A 261 -51.80 -55.59 -19.33
N ASP A 262 -52.91 -55.72 -20.05
CA ASP A 262 -54.05 -54.81 -19.96
C ASP A 262 -55.00 -55.10 -18.78
N GLY A 263 -54.82 -56.24 -18.13
CA GLY A 263 -55.53 -56.68 -16.93
C GLY A 263 -56.74 -57.58 -17.20
N GLU A 264 -57.04 -57.89 -18.46
CA GLU A 264 -57.92 -58.97 -18.86
C GLU A 264 -57.07 -60.20 -19.28
N THR A 265 -57.70 -61.33 -19.58
CA THR A 265 -56.99 -62.56 -19.93
C THR A 265 -57.62 -63.16 -21.18
N ASP A 266 -56.83 -63.42 -22.22
CA ASP A 266 -57.25 -64.03 -23.48
C ASP A 266 -58.45 -63.31 -24.16
N GLU A 267 -58.57 -61.99 -24.04
CA GLU A 267 -59.73 -61.18 -24.49
C GLU A 267 -59.73 -60.85 -25.99
N ASP A 268 -58.57 -60.89 -26.63
CA ASP A 268 -58.38 -60.56 -28.06
C ASP A 268 -58.81 -61.68 -29.05
N PHE A 269 -59.53 -62.71 -28.57
CA PHE A 269 -59.98 -63.87 -29.36
C PHE A 269 -61.49 -63.90 -29.68
N PRO A 270 -61.96 -63.34 -30.81
CA PRO A 270 -63.37 -63.38 -31.18
C PRO A 270 -63.79 -64.73 -31.82
N GLY A 271 -64.48 -65.59 -31.06
CA GLY A 271 -65.06 -66.84 -31.56
C GLY A 271 -66.02 -67.55 -30.58
N VAL A 272 -67.11 -68.14 -31.07
CA VAL A 272 -68.29 -68.53 -30.26
C VAL A 272 -68.15 -69.94 -29.65
N GLY A 273 -68.00 -70.06 -28.32
CA GLY A 273 -68.14 -71.36 -27.64
C GLY A 273 -67.85 -71.44 -26.14
N ASP A 274 -66.69 -71.01 -25.67
CA ASP A 274 -66.29 -70.88 -24.25
C ASP A 274 -64.97 -70.11 -24.15
N ALA A 275 -64.57 -69.74 -22.93
CA ALA A 275 -63.28 -69.14 -22.61
C ALA A 275 -62.13 -69.96 -23.20
N CYS A 276 -61.17 -69.26 -23.82
CA CYS A 276 -59.91 -69.75 -24.38
C CYS A 276 -59.92 -71.19 -24.95
#